data_AF-A0A4D4N5U9-F1
#
_entry.id   AF-A0A4D4N5U9-F1
#
_cell.length_a   1.000
_cell.length_b   1.000
_cell.length_c   1.000
_cell.angle_alpha   90.00
_cell.angle_beta   90.00
_cell.angle_gamma   90.00
#
_symmetry.space_group_name_H-M   'P 1'
#
loop_
_entity.id
_entity.type
_entity.pdbx_description
1 polymer ?
#
loop_
_entity_poly.entity_id
_entity_poly.type
_entity_poly.pdbx_seq_one_letter_code
_entity_poly.pdbx_strand_id
1 'polypeptide(L)'
;MVGNWPADLQEFASPTPAFGAEATEAGAVDAHWAAGQVYDYYKNKHGRDSLDGRGMSINSLVGTTDYGQPYVNAFWDGQKMVYGNGDAEYRPLAAGLDVVGHEMTHGVVDHSADLVYAGQSGAMNEAIADYFGNAIETDVHGIAMADPDSGLLGEALCRTRTPRECAVRDLNDGRTTAKSFLGVGFGTDNGGVHLNSTIFSGALWDIREDVGPTLADKIVYKALTEYLTPLDGFTQGRDAVIAAARALGTGGKDLTAVQRAFNAHGIVPNWELALGVDSDLLIERVNTYDSQLGAGGDWWTAATSNEEGSEAYSVWAGRTDGTGQLKLMSPNDGRYHVNPATDGKTVVWQAHGTSGVDILARPLAGGPVKTLWHGRSVGGALDVDGDVVAFAYNNHGGRAGVAYLSLKDPANVVTIGGGTYHRATFPSLSHGKVVYQDRQRVSAVYETTTRVVDVATGEDKVIQRAAPGASLGPTAVTGDHVYWLLDEIDQNGTTALRRAGLDGSGITDLSPETGPESLNVFDLTASEGAVTVDARTPDPAFRNESLAKLWQFSAEGKGDGVRKSRVSCNRGEQLSAAAASGTQVVWLDATTGISNVVTRTRPSGTCG
;
A
#
# COMPACT_ATOMS: atom_id res chain seq x y z
N MET A 1 14.13 4.68 12.66
CA MET A 1 14.36 5.24 14.02
C MET A 1 13.82 6.66 14.02
N VAL A 2 12.52 6.83 14.27
CA VAL A 2 11.88 8.14 14.30
C VAL A 2 12.18 8.79 15.65
N GLY A 3 12.66 10.04 15.68
CA GLY A 3 12.91 10.79 16.92
C GLY A 3 14.15 10.39 17.73
N ASN A 4 14.90 9.35 17.33
CA ASN A 4 16.18 9.02 17.97
C ASN A 4 17.34 9.75 17.28
N TRP A 5 18.30 10.19 18.07
CA TRP A 5 19.56 10.76 17.61
C TRP A 5 20.67 9.70 17.62
N PRO A 6 21.54 9.64 16.58
CA PRO A 6 22.76 8.83 16.63
C PRO A 6 23.62 9.20 17.83
N ALA A 7 24.20 8.21 18.51
CA ALA A 7 24.97 8.42 19.73
C ALA A 7 26.35 9.09 19.47
N ASP A 8 26.83 9.01 18.24
CA ASP A 8 28.12 9.51 17.75
C ASP A 8 27.98 10.74 16.85
N LEU A 9 26.85 11.46 16.95
CA LEU A 9 26.61 12.67 16.19
C LEU A 9 27.69 13.72 16.43
N GLN A 10 28.18 14.34 15.35
CA GLN A 10 29.09 15.48 15.41
C GLN A 10 28.40 16.70 14.80
N GLU A 11 28.57 17.85 15.45
CA GLU A 11 28.14 19.13 14.89
C GLU A 11 29.17 19.62 13.87
N PHE A 12 28.70 20.06 12.70
CA PHE A 12 29.55 20.79 11.77
C PHE A 12 29.90 22.15 12.36
N ALA A 13 31.19 22.41 12.55
CA ALA A 13 31.70 23.68 13.05
C ALA A 13 32.87 24.16 12.18
N SER A 14 33.00 25.48 12.04
CA SER A 14 34.17 26.11 11.41
C SER A 14 34.76 27.17 12.33
N PRO A 15 36.10 27.25 12.47
CA PRO A 15 36.76 28.32 13.20
C PRO A 15 36.68 29.68 12.48
N THR A 16 36.17 29.71 11.25
CA THR A 16 35.96 30.94 10.46
C THR A 16 34.54 30.96 9.88
N PRO A 17 34.05 32.09 9.36
CA PRO A 17 32.75 32.12 8.66
C PRO A 17 32.68 31.23 7.40
N ALA A 18 33.82 30.78 6.86
CA ALA A 18 33.85 29.86 5.73
C ALA A 18 33.82 28.41 6.22
N PHE A 19 32.78 27.67 5.85
CA PHE A 19 32.73 26.22 6.03
C PHE A 19 33.56 25.51 4.96
N GLY A 20 34.21 24.40 5.31
CA GLY A 20 35.09 23.64 4.43
C GLY A 20 34.34 22.70 3.49
N ALA A 21 35.07 22.11 2.54
CA ALA A 21 34.52 21.20 1.51
C ALA A 21 33.70 20.04 2.10
N GLU A 22 34.14 19.46 3.22
CA GLU A 22 33.42 18.38 3.90
C GLU A 22 31.98 18.78 4.29
N ALA A 23 31.80 19.98 4.84
CA ALA A 23 30.47 20.48 5.22
C ALA A 23 29.60 20.78 4.00
N THR A 24 30.19 21.28 2.91
CA THR A 24 29.46 21.48 1.64
C THR A 24 29.08 20.16 1.00
N GLU A 25 30.00 19.20 0.89
CA GLU A 25 29.78 17.88 0.29
C GLU A 25 28.80 17.03 1.09
N ALA A 26 28.73 17.21 2.41
CA ALA A 26 27.72 16.58 3.25
C ALA A 26 26.32 17.23 3.11
N GLY A 27 26.22 18.44 2.55
CA GLY A 27 24.98 19.23 2.46
C GLY A 27 24.69 20.10 3.70
N ALA A 28 25.63 20.25 4.63
CA ALA A 28 25.43 21.01 5.87
C ALA A 28 25.23 22.51 5.63
N VAL A 29 26.00 23.08 4.69
CA VAL A 29 25.91 24.49 4.34
C VAL A 29 24.55 24.80 3.71
N ASP A 30 24.14 24.00 2.73
CA ASP A 30 22.87 24.17 2.02
C ASP A 30 21.69 23.97 2.98
N ALA A 31 21.70 22.90 3.78
CA ALA A 31 20.65 22.64 4.77
C ALA A 31 20.46 23.80 5.75
N HIS A 32 21.56 24.39 6.24
CA HIS A 32 21.48 25.48 7.23
C HIS A 32 21.01 26.79 6.59
N TRP A 33 21.54 27.12 5.40
CA TRP A 33 21.13 28.34 4.68
C TRP A 33 19.67 28.26 4.25
N ALA A 34 19.25 27.15 3.63
CA ALA A 34 17.89 26.94 3.16
C ALA A 34 16.90 26.92 4.33
N ALA A 35 17.23 26.27 5.45
CA ALA A 35 16.37 26.32 6.64
C ALA A 35 16.17 27.74 7.18
N GLY A 36 17.18 28.60 7.08
CA GLY A 36 17.07 30.03 7.37
C GLY A 36 16.08 30.74 6.44
N GLN A 37 16.14 30.47 5.13
CA GLN A 37 15.19 31.04 4.15
C GLN A 37 13.74 30.61 4.44
N VAL A 38 13.53 29.33 4.76
CA VAL A 38 12.21 28.80 5.11
C VAL A 38 11.68 29.44 6.39
N TYR A 39 12.51 29.53 7.44
CA TYR A 39 12.15 30.21 8.68
C TYR A 39 11.74 31.66 8.42
N ASP A 40 12.55 32.41 7.66
CA ASP A 40 12.30 33.81 7.33
C ASP A 40 11.01 33.97 6.49
N TYR A 41 10.73 33.07 5.57
CA TYR A 41 9.48 33.07 4.81
C TYR A 41 8.27 32.96 5.74
N TYR A 42 8.21 31.92 6.58
CA TYR A 42 7.10 31.72 7.50
C TYR A 42 6.96 32.85 8.52
N LYS A 43 8.09 33.36 9.04
CA LYS A 43 8.10 34.48 9.98
C LYS A 43 7.58 35.76 9.35
N ASN A 44 8.10 36.13 8.19
CA ASN A 44 7.83 37.44 7.58
C ASN A 44 6.48 37.48 6.84
N LYS A 45 6.08 36.39 6.18
CA LYS A 45 4.83 36.33 5.40
C LYS A 45 3.62 35.99 6.24
N HIS A 46 3.81 35.12 7.24
CA HIS A 46 2.70 34.53 8.02
C HIS A 46 2.76 34.86 9.52
N GLY A 47 3.84 35.48 10.01
CA GLY A 47 4.02 35.75 11.43
C GLY A 47 4.25 34.50 12.29
N ARG A 48 4.52 33.35 11.67
CA ARG A 48 4.74 32.07 12.37
C ARG A 48 6.16 32.03 12.94
N ASP A 49 6.30 31.70 14.22
CA ASP A 49 7.62 31.56 14.85
C ASP A 49 8.10 30.11 14.82
N SER A 50 8.94 29.75 13.85
CA SER A 50 9.41 28.37 13.60
C SER A 50 8.31 27.38 13.19
N LEU A 51 8.65 26.10 13.07
CA LEU A 51 7.75 25.07 12.52
C LEU A 51 6.55 24.81 13.43
N ASP A 52 6.68 24.94 14.74
CA ASP A 52 5.59 24.79 15.71
C ASP A 52 4.84 26.09 16.05
N GLY A 53 5.27 27.21 15.48
CA GLY A 53 4.72 28.54 15.78
C GLY A 53 5.09 29.08 17.17
N ARG A 54 5.98 28.42 17.92
CA ARG A 54 6.40 28.79 19.28
C ARG A 54 7.91 28.84 19.46
N GLY A 55 8.66 28.97 18.36
CA GLY A 55 10.10 29.16 18.38
C GLY A 55 10.89 27.88 18.62
N MET A 56 10.38 26.71 18.22
CA MET A 56 11.16 25.47 18.29
C MET A 56 12.50 25.56 17.54
N SER A 57 13.50 24.84 18.02
CA SER A 57 14.76 24.65 17.29
C SER A 57 14.53 23.88 16.00
N ILE A 58 15.15 24.34 14.91
CA ILE A 58 15.15 23.67 13.61
C ILE A 58 16.48 22.93 13.48
N ASN A 59 16.43 21.60 13.44
CA ASN A 59 17.62 20.77 13.34
C ASN A 59 17.63 19.99 12.02
N SER A 60 18.80 19.93 11.38
CA SER A 60 19.03 19.19 10.15
C SER A 60 20.12 18.15 10.35
N LEU A 61 19.81 16.89 10.05
CA LEU A 61 20.78 15.81 9.96
C LEU A 61 21.18 15.62 8.48
N VAL A 62 22.47 15.72 8.20
CA VAL A 62 23.03 15.64 6.84
C VAL A 62 24.12 14.57 6.75
N GLY A 63 24.57 14.24 5.55
CA GLY A 63 25.51 13.12 5.33
C GLY A 63 24.90 11.75 5.65
N THR A 64 23.57 11.64 5.64
CA THR A 64 22.85 10.41 5.97
C THR A 64 23.01 9.37 4.85
N THR A 65 23.24 8.12 5.22
CA THR A 65 23.38 6.98 4.30
C THR A 65 22.42 5.86 4.68
N ASP A 66 22.08 4.98 3.73
CA ASP A 66 21.25 3.81 3.96
C ASP A 66 22.12 2.56 4.12
N TYR A 67 22.38 2.16 5.37
CA TYR A 67 23.33 1.08 5.70
C TYR A 67 24.72 1.25 5.04
N GLY A 68 25.20 2.49 4.95
CA GLY A 68 26.46 2.85 4.32
C GLY A 68 26.40 2.96 2.78
N GLN A 69 25.22 2.77 2.18
CA GLN A 69 24.98 3.02 0.77
C GLN A 69 24.46 4.46 0.55
N PRO A 70 24.62 4.99 -0.68
CA PRO A 70 23.97 6.23 -1.09
C PRO A 70 22.50 6.27 -0.70
N TYR A 71 22.04 7.40 -0.15
CA TYR A 71 20.65 7.59 0.22
C TYR A 71 20.07 8.76 -0.56
N VAL A 72 19.21 8.45 -1.53
CA VAL A 72 18.50 9.43 -2.38
C VAL A 72 17.11 9.66 -1.80
N ASN A 73 17.05 10.25 -0.61
CA ASN A 73 15.81 10.69 0.01
C ASN A 73 16.04 11.78 1.06
N ALA A 74 14.99 12.56 1.34
CA ALA A 74 14.91 13.45 2.50
C ALA A 74 13.59 13.18 3.25
N PHE A 75 13.52 13.54 4.52
CA PHE A 75 12.28 13.45 5.31
C PHE A 75 12.30 14.32 6.57
N TRP A 76 11.12 14.78 7.01
CA TRP A 76 10.82 15.17 8.38
C TRP A 76 10.49 13.96 9.25
N ASP A 77 11.10 13.83 10.43
CA ASP A 77 10.88 12.69 11.33
C ASP A 77 10.00 13.01 12.56
N GLY A 78 9.32 14.16 12.59
CA GLY A 78 8.59 14.65 13.77
C GLY A 78 9.44 15.51 14.71
N GLN A 79 10.77 15.58 14.54
CA GLN A 79 11.65 16.39 15.38
C GLN A 79 12.77 17.11 14.63
N LYS A 80 13.22 16.56 13.50
CA LYS A 80 14.31 17.07 12.67
C LYS A 80 14.10 16.72 11.21
N MET A 81 14.73 17.49 10.33
CA MET A 81 14.87 17.11 8.93
C MET A 81 16.09 16.20 8.77
N VAL A 82 15.99 15.21 7.89
CA VAL A 82 17.05 14.28 7.54
C VAL A 82 17.27 14.33 6.04
N TYR A 83 18.50 14.61 5.63
CA TYR A 83 18.89 14.68 4.22
C TYR A 83 19.92 13.59 3.94
N GLY A 84 19.59 12.74 2.98
CA GLY A 84 20.54 11.81 2.39
C GLY A 84 21.68 12.52 1.66
N ASN A 85 22.82 11.83 1.57
CA ASN A 85 24.01 12.31 0.88
C ASN A 85 23.89 12.27 -0.66
N GLY A 86 22.79 11.73 -1.19
CA GLY A 86 22.62 11.48 -2.61
C GLY A 86 23.50 10.34 -3.11
N ASP A 87 23.69 10.24 -4.42
CA ASP A 87 24.46 9.18 -5.08
C ASP A 87 25.38 9.75 -6.18
N ALA A 88 25.70 8.97 -7.22
CA ALA A 88 26.49 9.46 -8.35
C ALA A 88 25.75 10.51 -9.20
N GLU A 89 24.42 10.44 -9.27
CA GLU A 89 23.59 11.37 -10.04
C GLU A 89 23.02 12.49 -9.18
N TYR A 90 22.49 12.19 -7.99
CA TYR A 90 21.86 13.15 -7.09
C TYR A 90 22.83 13.74 -6.07
N ARG A 91 22.87 15.06 -5.99
CA ARG A 91 23.52 15.85 -4.92
C ARG A 91 22.93 15.47 -3.56
N PRO A 92 23.59 15.84 -2.43
CA PRO A 92 22.92 15.80 -1.13
C PRO A 92 21.55 16.48 -1.23
N LEU A 93 20.51 15.87 -0.68
CA LEU A 93 19.14 16.34 -0.95
C LEU A 93 18.84 17.72 -0.36
N ALA A 94 19.65 18.17 0.60
CA ALA A 94 19.62 19.54 1.11
C ALA A 94 20.00 20.61 0.07
N ALA A 95 20.53 20.23 -1.10
CA ALA A 95 20.91 21.17 -2.16
C ALA A 95 19.70 21.81 -2.88
N GLY A 96 18.51 21.21 -2.78
CA GLY A 96 17.26 21.81 -3.28
C GLY A 96 16.61 22.67 -2.20
N LEU A 97 16.39 23.96 -2.48
CA LEU A 97 15.73 24.86 -1.54
C LEU A 97 14.26 24.47 -1.37
N ASP A 98 13.59 24.14 -2.47
CA ASP A 98 12.25 23.59 -2.51
C ASP A 98 12.13 22.29 -1.68
N VAL A 99 13.12 21.39 -1.73
CA VAL A 99 13.18 20.15 -0.93
C VAL A 99 13.29 20.47 0.55
N VAL A 100 14.20 21.37 0.95
CA VAL A 100 14.30 21.81 2.36
C VAL A 100 13.01 22.49 2.82
N GLY A 101 12.39 23.30 1.95
CA GLY A 101 11.10 23.94 2.20
C GLY A 101 9.96 22.96 2.34
N HIS A 102 9.94 21.89 1.53
CA HIS A 102 9.00 20.79 1.59
C HIS A 102 9.13 20.05 2.93
N GLU A 103 10.33 19.59 3.29
CA GLU A 103 10.54 18.85 4.55
C GLU A 103 10.19 19.68 5.79
N MET A 104 10.57 20.95 5.81
CA MET A 104 10.21 21.84 6.91
C MET A 104 8.71 22.13 6.95
N THR A 105 8.04 22.14 5.80
CA THR A 105 6.58 22.34 5.75
C THR A 105 5.83 21.13 6.32
N HIS A 106 6.34 19.90 6.22
CA HIS A 106 5.77 18.78 6.98
C HIS A 106 5.73 19.07 8.49
N GLY A 107 6.78 19.67 9.06
CA GLY A 107 6.78 20.10 10.46
C GLY A 107 5.74 21.20 10.76
N VAL A 108 5.43 22.06 9.79
CA VAL A 108 4.32 23.03 9.91
C VAL A 108 2.97 22.31 9.89
N VAL A 109 2.78 21.32 9.01
CA VAL A 109 1.56 20.50 8.93
C VAL A 109 1.32 19.74 10.23
N ASP A 110 2.34 19.04 10.74
CA ASP A 110 2.35 18.29 12.01
C ASP A 110 1.95 19.18 13.20
N HIS A 111 2.40 20.44 13.22
CA HIS A 111 2.03 21.43 14.23
C HIS A 111 0.86 22.35 13.83
N SER A 112 -0.04 21.89 12.96
CA SER A 112 -1.26 22.60 12.60
C SER A 112 -2.44 21.65 12.34
N ALA A 113 -2.68 21.28 11.08
CA ALA A 113 -3.78 20.41 10.68
C ALA A 113 -3.56 18.94 11.05
N ASP A 114 -2.30 18.53 11.25
CA ASP A 114 -1.88 17.16 11.55
C ASP A 114 -2.50 16.16 10.54
N LEU A 115 -2.41 16.51 9.25
CA LEU A 115 -2.93 15.67 8.16
C LEU A 115 -2.29 14.29 8.21
N VAL A 116 -3.09 13.27 8.48
CA VAL A 116 -2.66 11.87 8.54
C VAL A 116 -2.01 11.52 7.21
N TYR A 117 -0.79 11.01 7.27
CA TYR A 117 0.06 10.72 6.12
C TYR A 117 -0.35 9.43 5.39
N ALA A 118 -1.61 9.37 4.96
CA ALA A 118 -2.18 8.24 4.24
C ALA A 118 -3.33 8.65 3.32
N GLY A 119 -3.49 7.98 2.18
CA GLY A 119 -4.56 8.23 1.22
C GLY A 119 -4.65 9.70 0.79
N GLN A 120 -5.87 10.25 0.71
CA GLN A 120 -6.09 11.64 0.29
C GLN A 120 -5.57 12.68 1.29
N SER A 121 -5.64 12.42 2.60
CA SER A 121 -5.10 13.35 3.61
C SER A 121 -3.58 13.42 3.52
N GLY A 122 -2.92 12.29 3.27
CA GLY A 122 -1.48 12.24 3.02
C GLY A 122 -1.10 12.90 1.70
N ALA A 123 -1.88 12.70 0.64
CA ALA A 123 -1.68 13.41 -0.62
C ALA A 123 -1.85 14.93 -0.48
N MET A 124 -2.73 15.39 0.42
CA MET A 124 -2.82 16.80 0.79
C MET A 124 -1.65 17.28 1.64
N ASN A 125 -1.14 16.45 2.54
CA ASN A 125 0.07 16.74 3.32
C ASN A 125 1.25 17.00 2.37
N GLU A 126 1.51 16.07 1.44
CA GLU A 126 2.47 16.23 0.34
C GLU A 126 2.20 17.48 -0.50
N ALA A 127 0.95 17.69 -0.91
CA ALA A 127 0.60 18.82 -1.77
C ALA A 127 0.88 20.18 -1.12
N ILE A 128 0.65 20.30 0.19
CA ILE A 128 0.93 21.54 0.93
C ILE A 128 2.43 21.73 1.11
N ALA A 129 3.17 20.65 1.36
CA ALA A 129 4.62 20.66 1.42
C ALA A 129 5.25 21.08 0.09
N ASP A 130 4.79 20.48 -1.03
CA ASP A 130 5.18 20.87 -2.38
C ASP A 130 4.86 22.35 -2.67
N TYR A 131 3.63 22.80 -2.38
CA TYR A 131 3.21 24.19 -2.62
C TYR A 131 4.12 25.21 -1.92
N PHE A 132 4.39 25.02 -0.62
CA PHE A 132 5.21 25.96 0.13
C PHE A 132 6.70 25.83 -0.20
N GLY A 133 7.20 24.62 -0.49
CA GLY A 133 8.55 24.42 -1.01
C GLY A 133 8.81 25.29 -2.24
N ASN A 134 7.97 25.16 -3.28
CA ASN A 134 8.06 25.99 -4.49
C ASN A 134 7.77 27.47 -4.23
N ALA A 135 6.81 27.81 -3.38
CA ALA A 135 6.51 29.21 -3.07
C ALA A 135 7.72 29.91 -2.43
N ILE A 136 8.45 29.22 -1.55
CA ILE A 136 9.68 29.71 -0.92
C ILE A 136 10.78 29.87 -1.97
N GLU A 137 11.00 28.84 -2.79
CA GLU A 137 12.05 28.88 -3.80
C GLU A 137 11.82 30.00 -4.82
N THR A 138 10.62 30.09 -5.37
CA THR A 138 10.27 31.13 -6.35
C THR A 138 10.42 32.54 -5.76
N ASP A 139 10.09 32.74 -4.48
CA ASP A 139 10.29 34.02 -3.80
C ASP A 139 11.78 34.35 -3.58
N VAL A 140 12.57 33.37 -3.14
CA VAL A 140 14.00 33.55 -2.83
C VAL A 140 14.81 33.77 -4.10
N HIS A 141 14.51 33.04 -5.18
CA HIS A 141 15.21 33.14 -6.46
C HIS A 141 14.59 34.14 -7.44
N GLY A 142 13.41 34.70 -7.13
CA GLY A 142 12.73 35.66 -7.99
C GLY A 142 12.22 35.05 -9.29
N ILE A 143 11.83 33.77 -9.25
CA ILE A 143 11.28 33.04 -10.39
C ILE A 143 9.85 33.55 -10.64
N ALA A 144 9.55 33.94 -11.87
CA ALA A 144 8.22 34.41 -12.23
C ALA A 144 7.24 33.23 -12.27
N MET A 145 6.01 33.41 -11.79
CA MET A 145 4.96 32.38 -11.89
C MET A 145 4.68 31.95 -13.35
N ALA A 146 4.87 32.85 -14.32
CA ALA A 146 4.71 32.54 -15.74
C ALA A 146 5.89 31.75 -16.33
N ASP A 147 6.94 31.50 -15.55
CA ASP A 147 8.03 30.63 -15.98
C ASP A 147 7.53 29.18 -16.05
N PRO A 148 7.71 28.48 -17.18
CA PRO A 148 7.26 27.10 -17.34
C PRO A 148 7.91 26.13 -16.36
N ASP A 149 9.06 26.48 -15.78
CA ASP A 149 9.79 25.67 -14.80
C ASP A 149 9.48 26.07 -13.34
N SER A 150 8.61 27.07 -13.11
CA SER A 150 8.32 27.58 -11.75
C SER A 150 7.71 26.57 -10.78
N GLY A 151 7.07 25.52 -11.31
CA GLY A 151 6.43 24.46 -10.55
C GLY A 151 7.23 23.16 -10.47
N LEU A 152 8.48 23.12 -10.96
CA LEU A 152 9.31 21.92 -10.85
C LEU A 152 9.74 21.69 -9.39
N LEU A 153 9.84 20.43 -8.99
CA LEU A 153 10.37 20.04 -7.68
C LEU A 153 11.59 19.14 -7.80
N GLY A 154 12.62 19.41 -7.01
CA GLY A 154 13.88 18.68 -6.94
C GLY A 154 14.74 18.84 -8.20
N GLU A 155 14.44 19.83 -9.04
CA GLU A 155 15.06 20.05 -10.34
C GLU A 155 16.56 20.41 -10.24
N ALA A 156 16.98 20.99 -9.11
CA ALA A 156 18.38 21.34 -8.83
C ALA A 156 19.23 20.18 -8.26
N LEU A 157 18.63 19.01 -8.00
CA LEU A 157 19.31 17.91 -7.30
C LEU A 157 20.27 17.12 -8.20
N CYS A 158 20.04 17.08 -9.50
CA CYS A 158 20.83 16.26 -10.41
C CYS A 158 22.15 16.94 -10.75
N ARG A 159 23.20 16.13 -10.87
CA ARG A 159 24.52 16.61 -11.30
C ARG A 159 24.61 16.75 -12.80
N THR A 160 23.92 15.91 -13.57
CA THR A 160 24.12 15.83 -15.02
C THR A 160 22.87 16.11 -15.84
N ARG A 161 21.68 15.92 -15.28
CA ARG A 161 20.40 16.16 -15.96
C ARG A 161 20.02 17.64 -16.01
N THR A 162 19.24 18.01 -17.02
CA THR A 162 18.58 19.33 -17.03
C THR A 162 17.54 19.41 -15.90
N PRO A 163 17.16 20.61 -15.42
CA PRO A 163 16.15 20.76 -14.38
C PRO A 163 14.87 19.94 -14.63
N ARG A 164 14.27 20.08 -15.81
CA ARG A 164 13.04 19.36 -16.17
C ARG A 164 13.19 17.84 -16.27
N GLU A 165 14.37 17.33 -16.62
CA GLU A 165 14.65 15.87 -16.62
C GLU A 165 14.99 15.35 -15.21
N CYS A 166 15.42 16.24 -14.32
CA CYS A 166 15.73 15.92 -12.94
C CYS A 166 14.50 15.92 -12.03
N ALA A 167 13.59 16.87 -12.27
CA ALA A 167 12.45 17.13 -11.41
C ALA A 167 11.64 15.86 -11.12
N VAL A 168 11.32 15.65 -9.85
CA VAL A 168 10.56 14.48 -9.39
C VAL A 168 9.04 14.70 -9.53
N ARG A 169 8.59 15.95 -9.50
CA ARG A 169 7.20 16.39 -9.68
C ARG A 169 7.15 17.75 -10.39
N ASP A 170 6.00 18.08 -10.97
CA ASP A 170 5.71 19.37 -11.62
C ASP A 170 4.30 19.82 -11.23
N LEU A 171 4.17 20.97 -10.55
CA LEU A 171 2.88 21.53 -10.16
C LEU A 171 2.06 22.03 -11.36
N ASN A 172 2.68 22.21 -12.52
CA ASN A 172 2.03 22.60 -13.78
C ASN A 172 1.61 21.39 -14.65
N ASP A 173 1.62 20.17 -14.11
CA ASP A 173 1.34 18.95 -14.88
C ASP A 173 -0.13 18.76 -15.30
N GLY A 174 -1.04 19.60 -14.79
CA GLY A 174 -2.46 19.60 -15.13
C GLY A 174 -3.21 18.31 -14.74
N ARG A 175 -2.69 17.56 -13.76
CA ARG A 175 -3.32 16.30 -13.33
C ARG A 175 -4.68 16.55 -12.68
N THR A 176 -5.63 15.68 -13.01
CA THR A 176 -7.01 15.79 -12.54
C THR A 176 -7.44 14.50 -11.86
N THR A 177 -8.41 14.59 -10.95
CA THR A 177 -9.00 13.42 -10.29
C THR A 177 -9.54 12.39 -11.29
N ALA A 178 -10.24 12.84 -12.33
CA ALA A 178 -10.88 11.94 -13.31
C ALA A 178 -9.87 11.25 -14.25
N LYS A 179 -8.70 11.82 -14.52
CA LYS A 179 -7.72 11.23 -15.46
C LYS A 179 -6.52 10.61 -14.77
N SER A 180 -6.03 11.26 -13.71
CA SER A 180 -4.70 11.05 -13.19
C SER A 180 -4.68 10.35 -11.83
N PHE A 181 -5.80 10.35 -11.10
CA PHE A 181 -5.88 9.70 -9.81
C PHE A 181 -5.56 8.21 -9.90
N LEU A 182 -4.65 7.77 -9.05
CA LEU A 182 -4.29 6.37 -8.89
C LEU A 182 -4.87 5.87 -7.56
N GLY A 183 -5.91 5.06 -7.65
CA GLY A 183 -6.49 4.38 -6.49
C GLY A 183 -5.61 3.21 -6.08
N VAL A 184 -4.86 3.33 -4.99
CA VAL A 184 -3.93 2.30 -4.52
C VAL A 184 -4.17 2.02 -3.04
N GLY A 185 -3.86 0.80 -2.59
CA GLY A 185 -3.98 0.43 -1.17
C GLY A 185 -2.86 1.07 -0.33
N PHE A 186 -2.98 1.01 1.01
CA PHE A 186 -1.99 1.58 1.93
C PHE A 186 -0.56 1.06 1.73
N GLY A 187 -0.38 -0.16 1.22
CA GLY A 187 0.95 -0.74 0.96
C GLY A 187 1.69 -0.10 -0.22
N THR A 188 1.00 0.66 -1.06
CA THR A 188 1.60 1.39 -2.18
C THR A 188 1.60 2.87 -1.83
N ASP A 189 2.77 3.41 -1.51
CA ASP A 189 2.96 4.85 -1.25
C ASP A 189 1.98 5.42 -0.20
N ASN A 190 1.74 4.68 0.89
CA ASN A 190 0.75 5.02 1.94
C ASN A 190 -0.66 5.31 1.40
N GLY A 191 -1.08 4.71 0.28
CA GLY A 191 -2.33 5.07 -0.39
C GLY A 191 -2.15 6.15 -1.48
N GLY A 192 -0.95 6.26 -2.05
CA GLY A 192 -0.63 7.14 -3.17
C GLY A 192 -0.46 8.60 -2.79
N VAL A 193 0.20 8.88 -1.65
CA VAL A 193 0.38 10.25 -1.15
C VAL A 193 1.18 11.11 -2.14
N HIS A 194 2.32 10.63 -2.62
CA HIS A 194 3.12 11.32 -3.63
C HIS A 194 2.52 11.16 -5.04
N LEU A 195 1.89 10.02 -5.31
CA LEU A 195 1.30 9.72 -6.62
C LEU A 195 0.13 10.65 -6.96
N ASN A 196 -0.61 11.11 -5.95
CA ASN A 196 -1.83 11.91 -6.13
C ASN A 196 -1.67 13.38 -5.69
N SER A 197 -0.55 13.77 -5.06
CA SER A 197 -0.35 15.12 -4.48
C SER A 197 -0.51 16.25 -5.50
N THR A 198 0.05 16.09 -6.71
CA THR A 198 0.02 17.13 -7.75
C THR A 198 -1.36 17.45 -8.30
N ILE A 199 -2.38 16.62 -8.03
CA ILE A 199 -3.78 16.96 -8.30
C ILE A 199 -4.22 18.14 -7.40
N PHE A 200 -3.83 18.12 -6.13
CA PHE A 200 -4.19 19.17 -5.18
C PHE A 200 -3.20 20.32 -5.21
N SER A 201 -1.88 20.07 -5.22
CA SER A 201 -0.88 21.13 -5.27
C SER A 201 -0.89 21.89 -6.59
N GLY A 202 -1.20 21.24 -7.72
CA GLY A 202 -1.44 21.95 -8.98
C GLY A 202 -2.62 22.93 -8.89
N ALA A 203 -3.72 22.54 -8.24
CA ALA A 203 -4.83 23.48 -8.00
C ALA A 203 -4.42 24.65 -7.10
N LEU A 204 -3.57 24.43 -6.08
CA LEU A 204 -3.03 25.51 -5.26
C LEU A 204 -2.08 26.41 -6.06
N TRP A 205 -1.29 25.83 -6.96
CA TRP A 205 -0.35 26.54 -7.81
C TRP A 205 -1.05 27.43 -8.83
N ASP A 206 -2.10 26.93 -9.49
CA ASP A 206 -3.03 27.71 -10.33
C ASP A 206 -3.60 28.91 -9.55
N ILE A 207 -4.01 28.70 -8.29
CA ILE A 207 -4.47 29.80 -7.42
C ILE A 207 -3.39 30.85 -7.23
N ARG A 208 -2.14 30.43 -7.02
CA ARG A 208 -1.00 31.32 -6.83
C ARG A 208 -0.70 32.14 -8.08
N GLU A 209 -0.81 31.54 -9.26
CA GLU A 209 -0.66 32.24 -10.54
C GLU A 209 -1.78 33.26 -10.75
N ASP A 210 -3.04 32.84 -10.58
CA ASP A 210 -4.21 33.64 -10.94
C ASP A 210 -4.52 34.78 -9.97
N VAL A 211 -4.35 34.53 -8.67
CA VAL A 211 -4.70 35.46 -7.58
C VAL A 211 -3.47 36.26 -7.12
N GLY A 212 -2.28 35.76 -7.44
CA GLY A 212 -0.99 36.34 -7.08
C GLY A 212 -0.43 35.79 -5.76
N PRO A 213 0.91 35.66 -5.65
CA PRO A 213 1.58 35.01 -4.52
C PRO A 213 1.14 35.50 -3.14
N THR A 214 1.07 36.81 -2.94
CA THR A 214 0.81 37.40 -1.62
C THR A 214 -0.55 37.00 -1.04
N LEU A 215 -1.59 36.91 -1.88
CA LEU A 215 -2.93 36.56 -1.42
C LEU A 215 -3.11 35.04 -1.37
N ALA A 216 -2.61 34.31 -2.38
CA ALA A 216 -2.68 32.86 -2.41
C ALA A 216 -1.97 32.21 -1.21
N ASP A 217 -0.72 32.61 -0.92
CA ASP A 217 0.06 32.05 0.20
C ASP A 217 -0.67 32.27 1.55
N LYS A 218 -1.32 33.44 1.73
CA LYS A 218 -2.13 33.71 2.93
C LYS A 218 -3.39 32.84 3.03
N ILE A 219 -4.05 32.59 1.90
CA ILE A 219 -5.24 31.73 1.85
C ILE A 219 -4.84 30.30 2.22
N VAL A 220 -3.81 29.75 1.57
CA VAL A 220 -3.35 28.37 1.79
C VAL A 220 -2.86 28.20 3.23
N TYR A 221 -2.08 29.15 3.76
CA TYR A 221 -1.60 29.10 5.14
C TYR A 221 -2.76 29.15 6.16
N LYS A 222 -3.76 30.00 5.92
CA LYS A 222 -4.95 30.08 6.79
C LYS A 222 -5.79 28.81 6.72
N ALA A 223 -5.94 28.22 5.53
CA ALA A 223 -6.63 26.93 5.37
C ALA A 223 -5.93 25.84 6.20
N LEU A 224 -4.61 25.74 6.07
CA LEU A 224 -3.78 24.79 6.83
C LEU A 224 -3.90 24.97 8.35
N THR A 225 -3.89 26.20 8.84
CA THR A 225 -3.78 26.46 10.28
C THR A 225 -5.11 26.60 11.02
N GLU A 226 -6.22 26.81 10.30
CA GLU A 226 -7.51 27.11 10.94
C GLU A 226 -8.71 26.29 10.42
N TYR A 227 -8.59 25.59 9.30
CA TYR A 227 -9.73 24.91 8.67
C TYR A 227 -9.52 23.42 8.37
N LEU A 228 -8.30 23.01 8.02
CA LEU A 228 -7.98 21.62 7.76
C LEU A 228 -7.94 20.81 9.06
N THR A 229 -8.34 19.55 8.96
CA THR A 229 -8.34 18.55 10.04
C THR A 229 -7.64 17.26 9.60
N PRO A 230 -7.21 16.39 10.54
CA PRO A 230 -6.31 15.27 10.22
C PRO A 230 -6.74 14.32 9.11
N LEU A 231 -8.05 14.13 8.90
CA LEU A 231 -8.62 13.16 7.95
C LEU A 231 -9.23 13.81 6.70
N ASP A 232 -9.04 15.10 6.50
CA ASP A 232 -9.60 15.80 5.34
C ASP A 232 -9.03 15.26 4.02
N GLY A 233 -9.93 14.96 3.07
CA GLY A 233 -9.58 14.60 1.69
C GLY A 233 -9.75 15.78 0.74
N PHE A 234 -9.59 15.55 -0.57
CA PHE A 234 -9.51 16.63 -1.56
C PHE A 234 -10.70 17.58 -1.55
N THR A 235 -11.92 17.06 -1.36
CA THR A 235 -13.13 17.91 -1.34
C THR A 235 -13.22 18.75 -0.07
N GLN A 236 -12.88 18.20 1.10
CA GLN A 236 -12.76 18.96 2.34
C GLN A 236 -11.63 20.00 2.24
N GLY A 237 -10.50 19.64 1.64
CA GLY A 237 -9.39 20.56 1.41
C GLY A 237 -9.76 21.76 0.53
N ARG A 238 -10.48 21.52 -0.56
CA ARG A 238 -11.07 22.59 -1.39
C ARG A 238 -11.95 23.51 -0.54
N ASP A 239 -12.85 22.94 0.25
CA ASP A 239 -13.80 23.72 1.05
C ASP A 239 -13.08 24.54 2.13
N ALA A 240 -12.04 23.99 2.74
CA ALA A 240 -11.16 24.71 3.68
C ALA A 240 -10.46 25.90 3.03
N VAL A 241 -9.90 25.74 1.82
CA VAL A 241 -9.25 26.83 1.07
C VAL A 241 -10.25 27.91 0.67
N ILE A 242 -11.46 27.54 0.23
CA ILE A 242 -12.53 28.49 -0.09
C ILE A 242 -13.01 29.22 1.18
N ALA A 243 -13.14 28.52 2.31
CA ALA A 243 -13.53 29.12 3.58
C ALA A 243 -12.47 30.11 4.08
N ALA A 244 -11.20 29.75 4.01
CA ALA A 244 -10.07 30.62 4.34
C ALA A 244 -10.05 31.88 3.46
N ALA A 245 -10.26 31.74 2.15
CA ALA A 245 -10.37 32.86 1.23
C ALA A 245 -11.48 33.83 1.63
N ARG A 246 -12.68 33.31 1.92
CA ARG A 246 -13.81 34.15 2.38
C ARG A 246 -13.51 34.84 3.71
N ALA A 247 -12.87 34.15 4.65
CA ALA A 247 -12.50 34.71 5.95
C ALA A 247 -11.47 35.84 5.84
N LEU A 248 -10.62 35.82 4.80
CA LEU A 248 -9.71 36.91 4.46
C LEU A 248 -10.37 38.05 3.67
N GLY A 249 -11.68 37.96 3.39
CA GLY A 249 -12.42 38.95 2.62
C GLY A 249 -12.24 38.82 1.10
N THR A 250 -11.67 37.71 0.61
CA THR A 250 -11.52 37.45 -0.82
C THR A 250 -12.90 37.22 -1.45
N GLY A 251 -13.22 38.01 -2.48
CA GLY A 251 -14.49 37.95 -3.20
C GLY A 251 -14.31 38.22 -4.69
N GLY A 252 -15.42 38.30 -5.43
CA GLY A 252 -15.41 38.64 -6.85
C GLY A 252 -14.55 37.68 -7.69
N LYS A 253 -13.73 38.26 -8.58
CA LYS A 253 -12.90 37.51 -9.53
C LYS A 253 -11.89 36.58 -8.85
N ASP A 254 -11.33 36.98 -7.71
CA ASP A 254 -10.27 36.21 -7.03
C ASP A 254 -10.86 34.96 -6.36
N LEU A 255 -12.03 35.08 -5.72
CA LEU A 255 -12.75 33.91 -5.20
C LEU A 255 -13.22 32.98 -6.33
N THR A 256 -13.60 33.54 -7.48
CA THR A 256 -13.94 32.73 -8.67
C THR A 256 -12.71 31.98 -9.21
N ALA A 257 -11.53 32.61 -9.20
CA ALA A 257 -10.29 31.93 -9.58
C ALA A 257 -9.96 30.76 -8.65
N VAL A 258 -10.08 30.95 -7.32
CA VAL A 258 -9.94 29.86 -6.33
C VAL A 258 -10.85 28.68 -6.63
N GLN A 259 -12.13 28.95 -6.88
CA GLN A 259 -13.10 27.89 -7.20
C GLN A 259 -12.81 27.23 -8.56
N ARG A 260 -12.35 28.00 -9.54
CA ARG A 260 -12.03 27.52 -10.88
C ARG A 260 -10.85 26.56 -10.85
N ALA A 261 -9.78 26.87 -10.12
CA ALA A 261 -8.59 26.02 -10.03
C ALA A 261 -8.96 24.61 -9.55
N PHE A 262 -9.67 24.48 -8.43
CA PHE A 262 -10.14 23.17 -7.96
C PHE A 262 -11.05 22.45 -8.96
N ASN A 263 -11.96 23.18 -9.63
CA ASN A 263 -12.80 22.60 -10.66
C ASN A 263 -11.98 22.08 -11.86
N ALA A 264 -10.94 22.79 -12.27
CA ALA A 264 -10.06 22.41 -13.38
C ALA A 264 -9.30 21.10 -13.09
N HIS A 265 -8.89 20.91 -11.83
CA HIS A 265 -8.29 19.67 -11.34
C HIS A 265 -9.30 18.56 -11.01
N GLY A 266 -10.60 18.81 -11.23
CA GLY A 266 -11.67 17.83 -10.98
C GLY A 266 -11.94 17.56 -9.49
N ILE A 267 -11.45 18.43 -8.60
CA ILE A 267 -11.70 18.34 -7.16
C ILE A 267 -13.09 18.93 -6.91
N VAL A 268 -14.13 18.13 -7.12
CA VAL A 268 -15.54 18.49 -6.96
C VAL A 268 -16.25 17.45 -6.07
N PRO A 269 -17.38 17.78 -5.43
CA PRO A 269 -18.16 16.78 -4.71
C PRO A 269 -18.50 15.57 -5.60
N ASN A 270 -18.29 14.36 -5.07
CA ASN A 270 -18.54 13.09 -5.74
C ASN A 270 -17.73 12.85 -7.02
N TRP A 271 -16.51 13.39 -7.13
CA TRP A 271 -15.66 13.20 -8.30
C TRP A 271 -15.36 11.72 -8.59
N GLU A 272 -15.31 10.90 -7.55
CA GLU A 272 -15.06 9.46 -7.58
C GLU A 272 -16.12 8.68 -8.39
N LEU A 273 -17.35 9.21 -8.51
CA LEU A 273 -18.37 8.62 -9.40
C LEU A 273 -17.94 8.63 -10.87
N ALA A 274 -17.09 9.59 -11.27
CA ALA A 274 -16.58 9.67 -12.64
C ALA A 274 -15.55 8.57 -12.95
N LEU A 275 -15.06 7.84 -11.94
CA LEU A 275 -14.11 6.73 -12.16
C LEU A 275 -14.75 5.48 -12.76
N GLY A 276 -16.09 5.34 -12.64
CA GLY A 276 -16.83 4.24 -13.25
C GLY A 276 -16.54 2.87 -12.63
N VAL A 277 -16.87 2.71 -11.34
CA VAL A 277 -16.72 1.43 -10.63
C VAL A 277 -17.73 0.40 -11.16
N ASP A 278 -17.24 -0.78 -11.52
CA ASP A 278 -18.03 -1.91 -12.05
C ASP A 278 -18.28 -3.03 -11.03
N SER A 279 -17.85 -2.88 -9.79
CA SER A 279 -18.01 -3.88 -8.72
C SER A 279 -19.15 -3.55 -7.76
N ASP A 280 -19.69 -4.58 -7.11
CA ASP A 280 -20.75 -4.43 -6.11
C ASP A 280 -20.13 -4.26 -4.72
N LEU A 281 -20.48 -3.18 -4.04
CA LEU A 281 -19.95 -2.85 -2.71
C LEU A 281 -20.54 -3.76 -1.62
N LEU A 282 -19.68 -4.27 -0.73
CA LEU A 282 -20.08 -5.04 0.46
C LEU A 282 -19.79 -4.26 1.75
N ILE A 283 -18.60 -3.66 1.87
CA ILE A 283 -18.21 -2.76 2.96
C ILE A 283 -17.33 -1.64 2.41
N GLU A 284 -17.56 -0.41 2.87
CA GLU A 284 -16.71 0.74 2.59
C GLU A 284 -15.57 0.88 3.62
N ARG A 285 -14.45 1.46 3.19
CA ARG A 285 -13.38 1.96 4.09
C ARG A 285 -12.82 0.92 5.05
N VAL A 286 -12.45 -0.25 4.54
CA VAL A 286 -11.65 -1.19 5.32
C VAL A 286 -10.28 -0.58 5.59
N ASN A 287 -9.97 -0.35 6.86
CA ASN A 287 -8.80 0.37 7.34
C ASN A 287 -7.76 -0.55 7.98
N THR A 288 -7.68 -1.80 7.51
CA THR A 288 -6.64 -2.75 7.93
C THR A 288 -5.52 -2.81 6.93
N TYR A 289 -4.31 -2.88 7.44
CA TYR A 289 -3.11 -3.15 6.66
C TYR A 289 -2.73 -4.62 6.75
N ASP A 290 -2.33 -5.21 5.62
CA ASP A 290 -1.76 -6.57 5.53
C ASP A 290 -2.63 -7.69 6.15
N SER A 291 -3.96 -7.56 6.02
CA SER A 291 -4.92 -8.61 6.36
C SER A 291 -5.63 -9.09 5.11
N GLN A 292 -5.61 -10.41 4.90
CA GLN A 292 -6.31 -11.05 3.79
C GLN A 292 -7.83 -11.10 4.01
N LEU A 293 -8.58 -11.23 2.92
CA LEU A 293 -10.00 -11.59 2.92
C LEU A 293 -10.19 -13.11 2.89
N GLY A 294 -11.36 -13.55 3.36
CA GLY A 294 -11.82 -14.93 3.23
C GLY A 294 -13.19 -15.00 2.57
N ALA A 295 -13.46 -16.06 1.83
CA ALA A 295 -14.78 -16.30 1.25
C ALA A 295 -15.03 -17.79 1.06
N GLY A 296 -16.30 -18.19 1.13
CA GLY A 296 -16.71 -19.58 0.95
C GLY A 296 -18.23 -19.71 0.93
N GLY A 297 -18.75 -20.45 -0.05
CA GLY A 297 -20.18 -20.52 -0.31
C GLY A 297 -20.74 -19.13 -0.65
N ASP A 298 -21.65 -18.64 0.18
CA ASP A 298 -22.28 -17.32 0.02
C ASP A 298 -21.85 -16.33 1.11
N TRP A 299 -20.71 -16.59 1.77
CA TRP A 299 -20.19 -15.73 2.84
C TRP A 299 -18.79 -15.21 2.50
N TRP A 300 -18.49 -14.03 3.01
CA TRP A 300 -17.16 -13.45 3.02
C TRP A 300 -16.80 -12.97 4.43
N THR A 301 -15.51 -12.81 4.68
CA THR A 301 -14.95 -12.34 5.95
C THR A 301 -13.83 -11.33 5.71
N ALA A 302 -13.79 -10.28 6.52
CA ALA A 302 -12.74 -9.26 6.49
C ALA A 302 -12.40 -8.82 7.92
N ALA A 303 -11.18 -8.33 8.12
CA ALA A 303 -10.81 -7.60 9.31
C ALA A 303 -11.04 -6.09 9.08
N THR A 304 -11.53 -5.38 10.09
CA THR A 304 -11.62 -3.92 10.08
C THR A 304 -11.50 -3.34 11.50
N SER A 305 -11.00 -2.12 11.62
CA SER A 305 -11.03 -1.32 12.85
C SER A 305 -12.28 -0.42 12.89
N ASN A 306 -12.45 0.35 13.97
CA ASN A 306 -13.39 1.47 14.04
C ASN A 306 -13.00 2.57 13.05
N GLU A 307 -13.89 3.55 12.83
CA GLU A 307 -13.70 4.60 11.82
C GLU A 307 -12.39 5.38 12.03
N GLU A 308 -12.01 5.64 13.28
CA GLU A 308 -10.78 6.35 13.64
C GLU A 308 -9.52 5.47 13.58
N GLY A 309 -9.65 4.16 13.37
CA GLY A 309 -8.52 3.22 13.36
C GLY A 309 -7.83 3.03 14.71
N SER A 310 -8.44 3.48 15.80
CA SER A 310 -7.85 3.45 17.15
C SER A 310 -8.03 2.12 17.88
N GLU A 311 -9.00 1.31 17.46
CA GLU A 311 -9.28 0.00 18.06
C GLU A 311 -8.50 -1.12 17.35
N ALA A 312 -8.20 -2.17 18.10
CA ALA A 312 -7.62 -3.38 17.51
C ALA A 312 -8.63 -4.01 16.52
N TYR A 313 -8.09 -4.60 15.45
CA TYR A 313 -8.90 -5.08 14.34
C TYR A 313 -9.85 -6.20 14.78
N SER A 314 -11.06 -6.16 14.24
CA SER A 314 -12.11 -7.16 14.46
C SER A 314 -12.48 -7.85 13.16
N VAL A 315 -12.78 -9.14 13.24
CA VAL A 315 -13.22 -9.95 12.10
C VAL A 315 -14.73 -9.90 11.97
N TRP A 316 -15.19 -9.50 10.80
CA TRP A 316 -16.60 -9.45 10.41
C TRP A 316 -16.89 -10.46 9.30
N ALA A 317 -18.12 -10.96 9.27
CA ALA A 317 -18.65 -11.80 8.20
C ALA A 317 -19.92 -11.20 7.60
N GLY A 318 -20.07 -11.31 6.28
CA GLY A 318 -21.24 -10.85 5.54
C GLY A 318 -21.61 -11.79 4.40
N ARG A 319 -22.77 -11.56 3.79
CA ARG A 319 -23.21 -12.32 2.61
C ARG A 319 -22.57 -11.74 1.35
N THR A 320 -22.20 -12.60 0.42
CA THR A 320 -21.56 -12.20 -0.87
C THR A 320 -22.52 -11.51 -1.84
N ASP A 321 -23.82 -11.45 -1.53
CA ASP A 321 -24.81 -10.66 -2.25
C ASP A 321 -25.13 -9.32 -1.56
N GLY A 322 -24.41 -8.99 -0.49
CA GLY A 322 -24.62 -7.78 0.31
C GLY A 322 -25.88 -7.80 1.18
N THR A 323 -26.63 -8.91 1.23
CA THR A 323 -27.87 -8.98 2.01
C THR A 323 -27.63 -9.31 3.49
N GLY A 324 -28.57 -8.90 4.33
CA GLY A 324 -28.55 -9.17 5.76
C GLY A 324 -27.61 -8.25 6.55
N GLN A 325 -27.48 -8.51 7.84
CA GLN A 325 -26.59 -7.75 8.72
C GLN A 325 -25.22 -8.45 8.84
N LEU A 326 -24.17 -7.62 8.92
CA LEU A 326 -22.83 -8.07 9.24
C LEU A 326 -22.79 -8.74 10.61
N LYS A 327 -21.96 -9.78 10.73
CA LYS A 327 -21.76 -10.54 11.96
C LYS A 327 -20.36 -10.31 12.49
N LEU A 328 -20.24 -9.78 13.70
CA LEU A 328 -18.97 -9.74 14.43
C LEU A 328 -18.59 -11.16 14.86
N MET A 329 -17.48 -11.66 14.33
CA MET A 329 -17.01 -13.03 14.55
C MET A 329 -16.00 -13.10 15.69
N SER A 330 -15.04 -12.18 15.71
CA SER A 330 -14.03 -12.08 16.77
C SER A 330 -14.60 -11.52 18.08
N PRO A 331 -13.95 -11.79 19.22
CA PRO A 331 -14.18 -11.01 20.44
C PRO A 331 -13.56 -9.61 20.32
N ASN A 332 -13.96 -8.69 21.19
CA ASN A 332 -13.30 -7.39 21.38
C ASN A 332 -12.41 -7.47 22.62
N ASP A 333 -11.27 -8.16 22.51
CA ASP A 333 -10.37 -8.44 23.65
C ASP A 333 -9.04 -7.67 23.60
N GLY A 334 -8.94 -6.69 22.71
CA GLY A 334 -7.76 -5.82 22.54
C GLY A 334 -6.64 -6.43 21.69
N ARG A 335 -6.81 -7.66 21.19
CA ARG A 335 -5.90 -8.26 20.21
C ARG A 335 -6.28 -7.86 18.79
N TYR A 336 -5.32 -7.91 17.88
CA TYR A 336 -5.57 -7.68 16.46
C TYR A 336 -6.04 -8.98 15.82
N HIS A 337 -7.29 -9.01 15.37
CA HIS A 337 -7.87 -10.15 14.67
C HIS A 337 -7.81 -9.95 13.16
N VAL A 338 -7.07 -10.80 12.46
CA VAL A 338 -6.70 -10.65 11.04
C VAL A 338 -6.71 -11.98 10.28
N ASN A 339 -6.55 -11.89 8.96
CA ASN A 339 -6.45 -13.01 8.02
C ASN A 339 -7.58 -14.04 8.20
N PRO A 340 -8.87 -13.63 8.21
CA PRO A 340 -9.95 -14.58 8.36
C PRO A 340 -10.16 -15.44 7.10
N ALA A 341 -10.56 -16.69 7.30
CA ALA A 341 -11.01 -17.60 6.25
C ALA A 341 -12.37 -18.23 6.60
N THR A 342 -13.14 -18.62 5.59
CA THR A 342 -14.45 -19.27 5.80
C THR A 342 -14.82 -20.24 4.70
N ASP A 343 -15.44 -21.36 5.07
CA ASP A 343 -16.07 -22.33 4.16
C ASP A 343 -17.58 -22.05 3.96
N GLY A 344 -18.07 -20.91 4.46
CA GLY A 344 -19.50 -20.58 4.50
C GLY A 344 -20.28 -21.21 5.66
N LYS A 345 -19.63 -21.96 6.55
CA LYS A 345 -20.21 -22.51 7.80
C LYS A 345 -19.45 -22.07 9.04
N THR A 346 -18.12 -22.01 8.97
CA THR A 346 -17.21 -21.65 10.05
C THR A 346 -16.31 -20.51 9.60
N VAL A 347 -16.00 -19.60 10.52
CA VAL A 347 -14.94 -18.60 10.34
C VAL A 347 -13.77 -18.99 11.21
N VAL A 348 -12.57 -19.02 10.62
CA VAL A 348 -11.30 -19.15 11.32
C VAL A 348 -10.49 -17.89 11.12
N TRP A 349 -9.68 -17.47 12.09
CA TRP A 349 -8.85 -16.27 11.96
C TRP A 349 -7.65 -16.30 12.89
N GLN A 350 -6.72 -15.38 12.65
CA GLN A 350 -5.52 -15.17 13.45
C GLN A 350 -5.78 -14.09 14.51
N ALA A 351 -5.35 -14.30 15.74
CA ALA A 351 -5.45 -13.32 16.82
C ALA A 351 -4.07 -12.99 17.39
N HIS A 352 -3.54 -11.82 17.05
CA HIS A 352 -2.22 -11.36 17.46
C HIS A 352 -2.28 -10.68 18.83
N GLY A 353 -1.59 -11.25 19.81
CA GLY A 353 -1.44 -10.71 21.15
C GLY A 353 0.02 -10.52 21.54
N THR A 354 0.24 -10.05 22.77
CA THR A 354 1.58 -9.75 23.30
C THR A 354 2.46 -11.00 23.49
N SER A 355 1.86 -12.18 23.65
CA SER A 355 2.57 -13.44 23.91
C SER A 355 2.72 -14.34 22.68
N GLY A 356 2.09 -14.00 21.55
CA GLY A 356 2.06 -14.84 20.36
C GLY A 356 0.78 -14.65 19.55
N VAL A 357 0.48 -15.63 18.70
CA VAL A 357 -0.67 -15.65 17.82
C VAL A 357 -1.50 -16.92 18.06
N ASP A 358 -2.81 -16.74 18.19
CA ASP A 358 -3.76 -17.85 18.23
C ASP A 358 -4.43 -18.03 16.86
N ILE A 359 -4.74 -19.29 16.51
CA ILE A 359 -5.75 -19.59 15.50
C ILE A 359 -7.07 -19.83 16.23
N LEU A 360 -8.06 -19.00 15.94
CA LEU A 360 -9.39 -19.03 16.55
C LEU A 360 -10.44 -19.47 15.54
N ALA A 361 -11.57 -19.98 16.03
CA ALA A 361 -12.70 -20.38 15.20
C ALA A 361 -14.05 -20.11 15.85
N ARG A 362 -15.05 -19.83 15.00
CA ARG A 362 -16.45 -19.67 15.41
C ARG A 362 -17.41 -20.04 14.28
N PRO A 363 -18.49 -20.80 14.55
CA PRO A 363 -19.52 -21.07 13.55
C PRO A 363 -20.27 -19.79 13.15
N LEU A 364 -20.61 -19.65 11.86
CA LEU A 364 -21.44 -18.54 11.34
C LEU A 364 -22.87 -18.56 11.91
N ALA A 365 -23.34 -19.72 12.37
CA ALA A 365 -24.61 -19.87 13.09
C ALA A 365 -24.56 -19.27 14.52
N GLY A 366 -23.38 -18.88 15.00
CA GLY A 366 -23.15 -18.41 16.37
C GLY A 366 -22.57 -19.49 17.29
N GLY A 367 -22.39 -19.13 18.56
CA GLY A 367 -21.72 -19.96 19.57
C GLY A 367 -20.40 -19.36 20.07
N PRO A 368 -19.71 -20.07 20.99
CA PRO A 368 -18.48 -19.58 21.59
C PRO A 368 -17.31 -19.62 20.60
N VAL A 369 -16.37 -18.68 20.78
CA VAL A 369 -15.07 -18.72 20.13
C VAL A 369 -14.25 -19.86 20.71
N LYS A 370 -13.58 -20.62 19.85
CA LYS A 370 -12.67 -21.71 20.23
C LYS A 370 -11.25 -21.36 19.81
N THR A 371 -10.29 -21.56 20.70
CA THR A 371 -8.87 -21.56 20.34
C THR A 371 -8.51 -22.93 19.79
N LEU A 372 -8.00 -22.97 18.55
CA LEU A 372 -7.56 -24.19 17.89
C LEU A 372 -6.07 -24.42 18.09
N TRP A 373 -5.27 -23.35 18.09
CA TRP A 373 -3.83 -23.45 18.17
C TRP A 373 -3.22 -22.16 18.75
N HIS A 374 -2.04 -22.28 19.35
CA HIS A 374 -1.24 -21.16 19.84
C HIS A 374 0.23 -21.33 19.45
N GLY A 375 0.88 -20.24 19.05
CA GLY A 375 2.33 -20.21 18.86
C GLY A 375 2.89 -18.80 18.75
N ARG A 376 4.19 -18.68 18.43
CA ARG A 376 4.90 -17.39 18.46
C ARG A 376 4.54 -16.48 17.28
N SER A 377 4.37 -17.06 16.10
CA SER A 377 4.05 -16.35 14.87
C SER A 377 3.41 -17.31 13.88
N VAL A 378 2.53 -16.77 13.05
CA VAL A 378 1.89 -17.43 11.92
C VAL A 378 2.31 -16.76 10.61
N GLY A 379 2.16 -17.45 9.48
CA GLY A 379 2.22 -16.83 8.16
C GLY A 379 0.83 -16.31 7.75
N GLY A 380 0.74 -15.58 6.63
CA GLY A 380 -0.54 -15.04 6.15
C GLY A 380 -1.57 -16.10 5.77
N ALA A 381 -1.13 -17.25 5.23
CA ALA A 381 -2.01 -18.31 4.74
C ALA A 381 -2.72 -19.07 5.89
N LEU A 382 -4.05 -19.06 5.84
CA LEU A 382 -4.98 -19.76 6.71
C LEU A 382 -6.23 -20.14 5.89
N ASP A 383 -6.69 -21.38 6.03
CA ASP A 383 -7.81 -21.91 5.26
C ASP A 383 -8.65 -22.90 6.08
N VAL A 384 -9.93 -23.04 5.74
CA VAL A 384 -10.88 -23.95 6.41
C VAL A 384 -11.80 -24.59 5.38
N ASP A 385 -11.97 -25.91 5.49
CA ASP A 385 -12.97 -26.66 4.73
C ASP A 385 -13.53 -27.80 5.57
N GLY A 386 -14.83 -27.73 5.86
CA GLY A 386 -15.54 -28.75 6.62
C GLY A 386 -15.00 -28.86 8.06
N ASP A 387 -14.26 -29.94 8.35
CA ASP A 387 -13.69 -30.20 9.66
C ASP A 387 -12.20 -29.86 9.76
N VAL A 388 -11.55 -29.47 8.66
CA VAL A 388 -10.10 -29.29 8.59
C VAL A 388 -9.77 -27.80 8.57
N VAL A 389 -8.71 -27.43 9.29
CA VAL A 389 -8.08 -26.10 9.21
C VAL A 389 -6.62 -26.29 8.84
N ALA A 390 -6.14 -25.55 7.85
CA ALA A 390 -4.73 -25.56 7.42
C ALA A 390 -4.14 -24.14 7.51
N PHE A 391 -2.90 -24.02 7.97
CA PHE A 391 -2.27 -22.71 8.16
C PHE A 391 -0.74 -22.77 8.14
N ALA A 392 -0.11 -21.65 7.79
CA ALA A 392 1.33 -21.48 7.90
C ALA A 392 1.72 -21.00 9.30
N TYR A 393 2.84 -21.49 9.83
CA TYR A 393 3.39 -21.04 11.11
C TYR A 393 4.90 -20.83 11.07
N ASN A 394 5.42 -20.02 12.00
CA ASN A 394 6.85 -19.88 12.24
C ASN A 394 7.22 -20.43 13.62
N ASN A 395 8.19 -21.33 13.67
CA ASN A 395 8.69 -21.84 14.94
C ASN A 395 9.46 -20.78 15.74
N HIS A 396 9.96 -21.14 16.93
CA HIS A 396 10.70 -20.21 17.80
C HIS A 396 11.92 -19.55 17.14
N GLY A 397 12.59 -20.24 16.21
CA GLY A 397 13.73 -19.74 15.43
C GLY A 397 13.35 -19.03 14.14
N GLY A 398 12.09 -18.63 13.96
CA GLY A 398 11.61 -17.95 12.74
C GLY A 398 11.54 -18.89 11.53
N ARG A 399 11.35 -20.19 11.76
CA ARG A 399 11.35 -21.18 10.68
C ARG A 399 9.95 -21.57 10.26
N ALA A 400 9.65 -21.32 8.99
CA ALA A 400 8.37 -21.61 8.37
C ALA A 400 8.04 -23.12 8.32
N GLY A 401 6.80 -23.44 8.66
CA GLY A 401 6.16 -24.74 8.50
C GLY A 401 4.68 -24.58 8.18
N VAL A 402 4.05 -25.69 7.83
CA VAL A 402 2.61 -25.82 7.61
C VAL A 402 2.03 -26.69 8.70
N ALA A 403 0.84 -26.36 9.17
CA ALA A 403 0.08 -27.18 10.09
C ALA A 403 -1.33 -27.41 9.54
N TYR A 404 -1.90 -28.58 9.84
CA TYR A 404 -3.32 -28.82 9.68
C TYR A 404 -3.88 -29.60 10.88
N LEU A 405 -5.15 -29.36 11.21
CA LEU A 405 -5.82 -29.94 12.36
C LEU A 405 -7.32 -30.11 12.12
N SER A 406 -7.98 -30.88 12.99
CA SER A 406 -9.44 -31.00 13.01
C SER A 406 -10.07 -29.96 13.94
N LEU A 407 -11.20 -29.35 13.53
CA LEU A 407 -12.03 -28.50 14.37
C LEU A 407 -12.62 -29.24 15.58
N LYS A 408 -12.83 -30.55 15.47
CA LYS A 408 -13.34 -31.40 16.56
C LYS A 408 -12.24 -31.83 17.51
N ASP A 409 -11.01 -31.98 17.02
CA ASP A 409 -9.86 -32.45 17.79
C ASP A 409 -8.59 -31.65 17.48
N PRO A 410 -8.55 -30.36 17.88
CA PRO A 410 -7.46 -29.46 17.52
C PRO A 410 -6.12 -29.83 18.19
N ALA A 411 -6.15 -30.63 19.27
CA ALA A 411 -4.95 -31.09 19.95
C ALA A 411 -4.10 -32.03 19.08
N ASN A 412 -4.73 -32.74 18.14
CA ASN A 412 -4.08 -33.63 17.20
C ASN A 412 -3.66 -32.89 15.92
N VAL A 413 -2.88 -31.82 16.10
CA VAL A 413 -2.30 -31.05 15.00
C VAL A 413 -1.17 -31.82 14.32
N VAL A 414 -1.16 -31.82 12.99
CA VAL A 414 -0.05 -32.32 12.18
C VAL A 414 0.76 -31.14 11.68
N THR A 415 2.09 -31.22 11.80
CA THR A 415 3.01 -30.18 11.34
C THR A 415 4.01 -30.71 10.33
N ILE A 416 4.24 -29.95 9.26
CA ILE A 416 5.19 -30.21 8.19
C ILE A 416 6.20 -29.05 8.13
N GLY A 417 7.47 -29.33 7.91
CA GLY A 417 8.52 -28.32 7.90
C GLY A 417 8.82 -27.75 9.30
N GLY A 418 9.16 -26.45 9.38
CA GLY A 418 9.56 -25.79 10.63
C GLY A 418 10.95 -26.16 11.13
N GLY A 419 11.73 -26.95 10.37
CA GLY A 419 13.07 -27.40 10.72
C GLY A 419 14.17 -26.52 10.12
N THR A 420 15.42 -26.70 10.56
CA THR A 420 16.59 -26.02 9.95
C THR A 420 16.71 -26.36 8.46
N TYR A 421 16.47 -27.61 8.11
CA TYR A 421 16.70 -28.18 6.78
C TYR A 421 15.42 -28.63 6.07
N HIS A 422 14.25 -28.24 6.57
CA HIS A 422 12.95 -28.59 6.02
C HIS A 422 11.97 -27.46 6.33
N ARG A 423 11.52 -26.76 5.30
CA ARG A 423 10.58 -25.63 5.39
C ARG A 423 9.35 -25.97 4.56
N ALA A 424 8.18 -25.60 5.07
CA ALA A 424 6.94 -25.68 4.34
C ALA A 424 6.21 -24.34 4.43
N THR A 425 5.59 -23.92 3.33
CA THR A 425 4.94 -22.61 3.19
C THR A 425 3.69 -22.70 2.32
N PHE A 426 2.89 -21.62 2.34
CA PHE A 426 1.77 -21.40 1.43
C PHE A 426 0.75 -22.55 1.37
N PRO A 427 0.19 -23.03 2.49
CA PRO A 427 -0.83 -24.05 2.46
C PRO A 427 -2.16 -23.49 1.92
N SER A 428 -2.90 -24.35 1.21
CA SER A 428 -4.31 -24.15 0.87
C SER A 428 -5.06 -25.48 1.03
N LEU A 429 -6.36 -25.41 1.30
CA LEU A 429 -7.19 -26.55 1.69
C LEU A 429 -8.47 -26.60 0.86
N SER A 430 -8.76 -27.78 0.30
CA SER A 430 -10.07 -28.06 -0.31
C SER A 430 -10.30 -29.57 -0.37
N HIS A 431 -11.52 -30.04 -0.09
CA HIS A 431 -11.93 -31.44 -0.11
C HIS A 431 -11.01 -32.37 0.71
N GLY A 432 -10.55 -31.89 1.86
CA GLY A 432 -9.62 -32.63 2.73
C GLY A 432 -8.23 -32.85 2.12
N LYS A 433 -7.87 -32.08 1.09
CA LYS A 433 -6.52 -32.03 0.50
C LYS A 433 -5.82 -30.75 0.95
N VAL A 434 -4.63 -30.89 1.50
CA VAL A 434 -3.75 -29.75 1.82
C VAL A 434 -2.63 -29.70 0.79
N VAL A 435 -2.66 -28.70 -0.08
CA VAL A 435 -1.51 -28.37 -0.93
C VAL A 435 -0.54 -27.48 -0.15
N TYR A 436 0.76 -27.61 -0.39
CA TYR A 436 1.77 -26.70 0.14
C TYR A 436 3.06 -26.73 -0.69
N GLN A 437 3.89 -25.72 -0.47
CA GLN A 437 5.26 -25.64 -0.98
C GLN A 437 6.25 -26.19 0.05
N ASP A 438 7.19 -27.01 -0.41
CA ASP A 438 8.20 -27.66 0.41
C ASP A 438 9.61 -27.34 -0.07
N ARG A 439 10.50 -27.05 0.89
CA ARG A 439 11.94 -26.90 0.66
C ARG A 439 12.70 -27.74 1.67
N GLN A 440 13.28 -28.83 1.20
CA GLN A 440 13.94 -29.83 2.03
C GLN A 440 15.37 -30.10 1.58
N ARG A 441 16.30 -30.25 2.52
CA ARG A 441 17.67 -30.65 2.22
C ARG A 441 17.75 -32.16 2.00
N VAL A 442 18.09 -32.58 0.79
CA VAL A 442 18.31 -33.96 0.37
C VAL A 442 19.74 -34.10 -0.16
N SER A 443 20.56 -34.98 0.43
CA SER A 443 21.94 -35.24 -0.02
C SER A 443 22.80 -33.98 -0.22
N ALA A 444 22.72 -33.05 0.73
CA ALA A 444 23.40 -31.74 0.76
C ALA A 444 22.88 -30.65 -0.20
N VAL A 445 21.93 -30.96 -1.08
CA VAL A 445 21.23 -29.99 -1.95
C VAL A 445 19.84 -29.70 -1.37
N TYR A 446 19.29 -28.51 -1.62
CA TYR A 446 17.89 -28.25 -1.32
C TYR A 446 17.03 -28.61 -2.52
N GLU A 447 16.08 -29.52 -2.30
CA GLU A 447 15.00 -29.80 -3.22
C GLU A 447 13.81 -28.91 -2.88
N THR A 448 13.14 -28.46 -3.93
CA THR A 448 11.97 -27.59 -3.86
C THR A 448 10.81 -28.31 -4.55
N THR A 449 9.71 -28.57 -3.83
CA THR A 449 8.60 -29.38 -4.33
C THR A 449 7.23 -28.80 -3.99
N THR A 450 6.29 -28.92 -4.92
CA THR A 450 4.86 -28.72 -4.66
C THR A 450 4.26 -30.06 -4.25
N ARG A 451 3.54 -30.10 -3.14
CA ARG A 451 3.04 -31.36 -2.55
C ARG A 451 1.57 -31.26 -2.18
N VAL A 452 0.89 -32.40 -2.13
CA VAL A 452 -0.50 -32.53 -1.65
C VAL A 452 -0.57 -33.65 -0.62
N VAL A 453 -1.18 -33.34 0.51
CA VAL A 453 -1.51 -34.31 1.56
C VAL A 453 -3.01 -34.58 1.56
N ASP A 454 -3.39 -35.85 1.53
CA ASP A 454 -4.75 -36.29 1.88
C ASP A 454 -4.86 -36.40 3.41
N VAL A 455 -5.72 -35.58 4.02
CA VAL A 455 -5.86 -35.51 5.48
C VAL A 455 -6.48 -36.78 6.06
N ALA A 456 -7.33 -37.49 5.31
CA ALA A 456 -7.99 -38.70 5.77
C ALA A 456 -7.06 -39.92 5.77
N THR A 457 -6.18 -40.04 4.77
CA THR A 457 -5.26 -41.17 4.64
C THR A 457 -3.86 -40.88 5.19
N GLY A 458 -3.49 -39.61 5.32
CA GLY A 458 -2.13 -39.15 5.62
C GLY A 458 -1.15 -39.32 4.46
N GLU A 459 -1.63 -39.67 3.25
CA GLU A 459 -0.78 -39.82 2.07
C GLU A 459 -0.27 -38.46 1.60
N ASP A 460 1.06 -38.31 1.56
CA ASP A 460 1.77 -37.12 1.08
C ASP A 460 2.42 -37.41 -0.28
N LYS A 461 1.98 -36.68 -1.31
CA LYS A 461 2.40 -36.88 -2.69
C LYS A 461 3.09 -35.63 -3.26
N VAL A 462 4.23 -35.87 -3.92
CA VAL A 462 4.90 -34.84 -4.73
C VAL A 462 4.15 -34.65 -6.04
N ILE A 463 3.67 -33.44 -6.29
CA ILE A 463 3.04 -33.02 -7.54
C ILE A 463 4.10 -32.56 -8.54
N GLN A 464 5.03 -31.71 -8.09
CA GLN A 464 6.11 -31.18 -8.91
C GLN A 464 7.41 -31.10 -8.12
N ARG A 465 8.55 -31.37 -8.78
CA ARG A 465 9.88 -30.94 -8.35
C ARG A 465 10.32 -29.75 -9.21
N ALA A 466 10.57 -28.61 -8.59
CA ALA A 466 11.04 -27.41 -9.28
C ALA A 466 12.52 -27.52 -9.63
N ALA A 467 12.97 -26.68 -10.57
CA ALA A 467 14.39 -26.58 -10.90
C ALA A 467 15.22 -26.08 -9.69
N PRO A 468 16.51 -26.47 -9.58
CA PRO A 468 17.37 -25.96 -8.52
C PRO A 468 17.44 -24.43 -8.53
N GLY A 469 17.20 -23.81 -7.37
CA GLY A 469 17.22 -22.36 -7.21
C GLY A 469 15.85 -21.68 -7.37
N ALA A 470 14.82 -22.41 -7.83
CA ALA A 470 13.48 -21.86 -7.95
C ALA A 470 12.98 -21.25 -6.63
N SER A 471 12.37 -20.07 -6.73
CA SER A 471 11.65 -19.44 -5.63
C SER A 471 10.18 -19.87 -5.65
N LEU A 472 9.66 -20.16 -4.45
CA LEU A 472 8.32 -20.72 -4.25
C LEU A 472 7.32 -19.61 -3.92
N GLY A 473 6.12 -19.70 -4.49
CA GLY A 473 5.03 -18.80 -4.15
C GLY A 473 3.76 -19.51 -3.65
N PRO A 474 2.70 -18.72 -3.43
CA PRO A 474 1.37 -19.18 -3.03
C PRO A 474 0.84 -20.42 -3.80
N THR A 475 -0.09 -21.15 -3.15
CA THR A 475 -0.77 -22.31 -3.74
C THR A 475 -2.28 -22.25 -3.53
N ALA A 476 -3.03 -22.96 -4.38
CA ALA A 476 -4.46 -23.18 -4.22
C ALA A 476 -4.84 -24.60 -4.66
N VAL A 477 -5.93 -25.14 -4.13
CA VAL A 477 -6.42 -26.47 -4.49
C VAL A 477 -7.94 -26.48 -4.62
N THR A 478 -8.45 -27.37 -5.47
CA THR A 478 -9.87 -27.64 -5.71
C THR A 478 -10.12 -29.14 -5.63
N GLY A 479 -11.35 -29.61 -5.86
CA GLY A 479 -11.65 -31.04 -5.93
C GLY A 479 -10.81 -31.82 -6.95
N ASP A 480 -10.37 -31.16 -8.03
CA ASP A 480 -9.73 -31.84 -9.17
C ASP A 480 -8.30 -31.36 -9.47
N HIS A 481 -7.94 -30.13 -9.07
CA HIS A 481 -6.70 -29.49 -9.50
C HIS A 481 -5.91 -28.84 -8.37
N VAL A 482 -4.59 -28.81 -8.57
CA VAL A 482 -3.60 -28.07 -7.77
C VAL A 482 -3.08 -26.91 -8.59
N TYR A 483 -2.93 -25.75 -7.96
CA TYR A 483 -2.37 -24.53 -8.54
C TYR A 483 -1.24 -24.00 -7.69
N TRP A 484 -0.19 -23.46 -8.31
CA TRP A 484 0.92 -22.86 -7.58
C TRP A 484 1.69 -21.85 -8.41
N LEU A 485 2.35 -20.93 -7.69
CA LEU A 485 3.27 -19.97 -8.28
C LEU A 485 4.71 -20.44 -8.15
N LEU A 486 5.50 -20.10 -9.16
CA LEU A 486 6.91 -20.46 -9.21
C LEU A 486 7.71 -19.43 -10.01
N ASP A 487 8.85 -19.01 -9.48
CA ASP A 487 9.86 -18.18 -10.14
C ASP A 487 11.08 -19.07 -10.40
N GLU A 488 11.27 -19.50 -11.65
CA GLU A 488 12.35 -20.40 -12.08
C GLU A 488 13.37 -19.72 -13.00
N ILE A 489 12.97 -18.67 -13.71
CA ILE A 489 13.75 -17.99 -14.74
C ILE A 489 14.36 -16.72 -14.14
N ASP A 490 15.69 -16.72 -14.03
CA ASP A 490 16.49 -15.58 -13.57
C ASP A 490 16.23 -15.08 -12.13
N GLN A 491 15.22 -15.62 -11.41
CA GLN A 491 14.93 -15.30 -10.00
C GLN A 491 14.74 -13.80 -9.76
N ASN A 492 14.09 -13.14 -10.72
CA ASN A 492 13.88 -11.71 -10.74
C ASN A 492 12.57 -11.27 -10.07
N GLY A 493 11.83 -12.21 -9.47
CA GLY A 493 10.55 -11.98 -8.81
C GLY A 493 9.33 -12.13 -9.72
N THR A 494 9.52 -12.50 -11.00
CA THR A 494 8.40 -12.86 -11.89
C THR A 494 7.99 -14.31 -11.70
N THR A 495 6.68 -14.60 -11.76
CA THR A 495 6.18 -15.97 -11.52
C THR A 495 5.35 -16.52 -12.67
N ALA A 496 5.48 -17.82 -12.90
CA ALA A 496 4.51 -18.63 -13.62
C ALA A 496 3.36 -19.06 -12.69
N LEU A 497 2.13 -19.09 -13.24
CA LEU A 497 0.98 -19.75 -12.62
C LEU A 497 0.80 -21.13 -13.24
N ARG A 498 1.00 -22.19 -12.45
CA ARG A 498 0.87 -23.58 -12.88
C ARG A 498 -0.39 -24.26 -12.39
N ARG A 499 -0.82 -25.27 -13.14
CA ARG A 499 -1.91 -26.18 -12.78
C ARG A 499 -1.53 -27.63 -13.08
N ALA A 500 -1.96 -28.55 -12.23
CA ALA A 500 -1.95 -30.00 -12.48
C ALA A 500 -3.20 -30.67 -11.90
N GLY A 501 -3.48 -31.91 -12.30
CA GLY A 501 -4.39 -32.78 -11.56
C GLY A 501 -3.82 -33.14 -10.18
N LEU A 502 -4.67 -33.57 -9.24
CA LEU A 502 -4.24 -33.98 -7.89
C LEU A 502 -3.20 -35.12 -7.88
N ASP A 503 -3.08 -35.85 -9.00
CA ASP A 503 -2.10 -36.92 -9.16
C ASP A 503 -0.77 -36.46 -9.79
N GLY A 504 -0.63 -35.17 -10.10
CA GLY A 504 0.52 -34.58 -10.80
C GLY A 504 0.47 -34.71 -12.33
N SER A 505 -0.61 -35.26 -12.89
CA SER A 505 -0.77 -35.33 -14.35
C SER A 505 -1.12 -33.96 -14.95
N GLY A 506 -0.77 -33.77 -16.23
CA GLY A 506 -1.23 -32.61 -17.00
C GLY A 506 -0.70 -31.25 -16.54
N ILE A 507 0.53 -31.19 -15.98
CA ILE A 507 1.17 -29.93 -15.60
C ILE A 507 1.18 -28.96 -16.79
N THR A 508 0.61 -27.77 -16.60
CA THR A 508 0.53 -26.72 -17.61
C THR A 508 0.60 -25.33 -16.97
N ASP A 509 1.21 -24.39 -17.68
CA ASP A 509 1.26 -22.98 -17.28
C ASP A 509 -0.03 -22.29 -17.78
N LEU A 510 -0.81 -21.75 -16.85
CA LEU A 510 -1.95 -20.88 -17.17
C LEU A 510 -1.50 -19.44 -17.45
N SER A 511 -0.43 -19.00 -16.76
CA SER A 511 0.36 -17.82 -17.09
C SER A 511 1.83 -18.23 -17.11
N PRO A 512 2.56 -17.99 -18.21
CA PRO A 512 4.01 -18.20 -18.22
C PRO A 512 4.70 -17.16 -17.32
N GLU A 513 5.94 -17.43 -16.95
CA GLU A 513 6.76 -16.53 -16.13
C GLU A 513 7.23 -15.30 -16.93
N THR A 514 7.58 -15.50 -18.20
CA THR A 514 8.08 -14.46 -19.09
C THR A 514 7.26 -14.35 -20.39
N GLY A 515 7.46 -13.24 -21.10
CA GLY A 515 6.81 -12.98 -22.39
C GLY A 515 5.48 -12.21 -22.26
N PRO A 516 4.83 -11.91 -23.39
CA PRO A 516 3.71 -10.97 -23.46
C PRO A 516 2.42 -11.47 -22.77
N GLU A 517 2.32 -12.77 -22.51
CA GLU A 517 1.17 -13.36 -21.82
C GLU A 517 1.41 -13.52 -20.30
N SER A 518 2.60 -13.19 -19.81
CA SER A 518 2.93 -13.25 -18.38
C SER A 518 2.18 -12.18 -17.60
N LEU A 519 1.57 -12.62 -16.49
CA LEU A 519 0.86 -11.74 -15.58
C LEU A 519 1.70 -11.29 -14.39
N ASN A 520 2.86 -11.93 -14.12
CA ASN A 520 3.63 -11.74 -12.87
C ASN A 520 2.71 -11.78 -11.63
N VAL A 521 2.24 -12.99 -11.34
CA VAL A 521 1.27 -13.27 -10.28
C VAL A 521 1.98 -13.26 -8.92
N PHE A 522 1.34 -12.72 -7.90
CA PHE A 522 1.91 -12.74 -6.54
C PHE A 522 1.00 -13.39 -5.50
N ASP A 523 -0.29 -13.58 -5.80
CA ASP A 523 -1.23 -14.34 -4.96
C ASP A 523 -2.30 -15.05 -5.79
N LEU A 524 -2.95 -16.08 -5.22
CA LEU A 524 -4.05 -16.79 -5.85
C LEU A 524 -5.05 -17.40 -4.85
N THR A 525 -6.27 -17.56 -5.33
CA THR A 525 -7.37 -18.27 -4.65
C THR A 525 -8.16 -19.09 -5.68
N ALA A 526 -8.83 -20.17 -5.26
CA ALA A 526 -9.56 -21.03 -6.17
C ALA A 526 -10.93 -21.45 -5.62
N SER A 527 -11.88 -21.59 -6.54
CA SER A 527 -13.14 -22.29 -6.34
C SER A 527 -13.20 -23.48 -7.31
N GLU A 528 -14.22 -24.32 -7.19
CA GLU A 528 -14.48 -25.39 -8.17
C GLU A 528 -14.61 -24.92 -9.62
N GLY A 529 -14.98 -23.64 -9.84
CA GLY A 529 -15.24 -23.11 -11.19
C GLY A 529 -14.06 -22.36 -11.81
N ALA A 530 -13.14 -21.84 -10.99
CA ALA A 530 -12.08 -20.96 -11.46
C ALA A 530 -10.93 -20.81 -10.46
N VAL A 531 -9.74 -20.49 -10.97
CA VAL A 531 -8.65 -19.90 -10.18
C VAL A 531 -8.60 -18.40 -10.46
N THR A 532 -8.53 -17.60 -9.40
CA THR A 532 -8.40 -16.13 -9.46
C THR A 532 -7.05 -15.74 -8.90
N VAL A 533 -6.41 -14.76 -9.53
CA VAL A 533 -5.05 -14.36 -9.20
C VAL A 533 -4.90 -12.85 -9.10
N ASP A 534 -4.06 -12.44 -8.16
CA ASP A 534 -3.60 -11.06 -7.98
C ASP A 534 -2.29 -10.89 -8.74
N ALA A 535 -2.24 -9.93 -9.67
CA ALA A 535 -1.14 -9.82 -10.62
C ALA A 535 -0.78 -8.37 -10.93
N ARG A 536 0.51 -8.08 -11.17
CA ARG A 536 1.02 -6.76 -11.58
C ARG A 536 1.71 -6.88 -12.92
N THR A 537 1.55 -5.92 -13.81
CA THR A 537 2.32 -5.99 -15.06
C THR A 537 3.81 -5.75 -14.78
N PRO A 538 4.74 -6.24 -15.62
CA PRO A 538 6.18 -5.99 -15.44
C PRO A 538 6.62 -4.53 -15.60
N ASP A 539 5.69 -3.62 -15.92
CA ASP A 539 5.97 -2.21 -16.09
C ASP A 539 6.22 -1.53 -14.73
N PRO A 540 7.42 -0.95 -14.51
CA PRO A 540 7.79 -0.39 -13.21
C PRO A 540 7.14 0.97 -12.92
N ALA A 541 6.54 1.62 -13.92
CA ALA A 541 5.90 2.92 -13.73
C ALA A 541 4.54 2.75 -13.06
N PHE A 542 4.21 3.57 -12.07
CA PHE A 542 2.87 3.58 -11.47
C PHE A 542 1.86 4.26 -12.41
N ARG A 543 1.04 3.45 -13.08
CA ARG A 543 -0.10 3.89 -13.88
C ARG A 543 -1.24 2.89 -13.77
N ASN A 544 -2.47 3.28 -14.12
CA ASN A 544 -3.65 2.43 -13.93
C ASN A 544 -3.51 1.04 -14.56
N GLU A 545 -2.76 0.96 -15.66
CA GLU A 545 -2.52 -0.25 -16.44
C GLU A 545 -1.50 -1.20 -15.77
N SER A 546 -0.65 -0.70 -14.88
CA SER A 546 0.41 -1.47 -14.20
C SER A 546 0.14 -1.77 -12.73
N LEU A 547 -0.82 -1.09 -12.11
CA LEU A 547 -1.33 -1.42 -10.77
C LEU A 547 -1.75 -2.89 -10.66
N ALA A 548 -1.81 -3.41 -9.43
CA ALA A 548 -2.26 -4.77 -9.17
C ALA A 548 -3.72 -4.98 -9.60
N LYS A 549 -3.99 -6.06 -10.35
CA LYS A 549 -5.31 -6.38 -10.89
C LYS A 549 -5.64 -7.85 -10.72
N LEU A 550 -6.93 -8.14 -10.68
CA LEU A 550 -7.42 -9.51 -10.62
C LEU A 550 -7.69 -10.09 -12.01
N TRP A 551 -7.15 -11.28 -12.21
CA TRP A 551 -7.38 -12.11 -13.38
C TRP A 551 -7.99 -13.44 -12.95
N GLN A 552 -8.89 -13.96 -13.75
CA GLN A 552 -9.55 -15.24 -13.49
C GLN A 552 -9.38 -16.17 -14.68
N PHE A 553 -9.09 -17.42 -14.36
CA PHE A 553 -8.94 -18.53 -15.29
C PHE A 553 -10.05 -19.54 -14.96
N SER A 554 -11.09 -19.57 -15.81
CA SER A 554 -12.26 -20.43 -15.61
C SER A 554 -12.35 -21.52 -16.68
N ALA A 555 -13.02 -22.62 -16.33
CA ALA A 555 -13.34 -23.69 -17.27
C ALA A 555 -14.48 -23.33 -18.25
N GLU A 556 -15.13 -22.17 -18.10
CA GLU A 556 -16.27 -21.75 -18.92
C GLU A 556 -15.84 -21.15 -20.27
N GLY A 557 -15.90 -21.98 -21.33
CA GLY A 557 -15.72 -21.59 -22.73
C GLY A 557 -15.94 -22.77 -23.69
N LYS A 558 -16.42 -22.53 -24.91
CA LYS A 558 -16.55 -23.60 -25.92
C LYS A 558 -15.16 -23.97 -26.47
N GLY A 559 -14.65 -25.15 -26.11
CA GLY A 559 -13.40 -25.74 -26.63
C GLY A 559 -12.53 -26.35 -25.52
N ASP A 560 -11.27 -26.68 -25.87
CA ASP A 560 -10.32 -27.36 -24.98
C ASP A 560 -9.51 -26.39 -24.06
N GLY A 561 -9.93 -25.13 -23.91
CA GLY A 561 -9.12 -24.05 -23.33
C GLY A 561 -9.72 -23.36 -22.10
N VAL A 562 -8.85 -22.98 -21.15
CA VAL A 562 -9.16 -22.16 -19.97
C VAL A 562 -9.36 -20.70 -20.41
N ARG A 563 -10.46 -20.08 -20.01
CA ARG A 563 -10.73 -18.67 -20.34
C ARG A 563 -10.04 -17.75 -19.33
N LYS A 564 -9.04 -16.98 -19.79
CA LYS A 564 -8.44 -15.85 -19.06
C LYS A 564 -9.33 -14.61 -19.18
N SER A 565 -9.65 -13.94 -18.08
CA SER A 565 -10.47 -12.73 -18.07
C SER A 565 -10.16 -11.84 -16.87
N ARG A 566 -10.34 -10.53 -17.03
CA ARG A 566 -10.32 -9.58 -15.91
C ARG A 566 -11.53 -9.77 -15.04
N VAL A 567 -11.34 -9.81 -13.73
CA VAL A 567 -12.46 -9.84 -12.78
C VAL A 567 -13.23 -8.52 -12.84
N SER A 568 -12.50 -7.40 -12.80
CA SER A 568 -13.05 -6.05 -12.85
C SER A 568 -12.22 -5.13 -13.76
N CYS A 569 -12.91 -4.17 -14.40
CA CYS A 569 -12.29 -3.08 -15.17
C CYS A 569 -12.02 -1.81 -14.36
N ASN A 570 -12.21 -1.89 -13.04
CA ASN A 570 -11.87 -0.82 -12.11
C ASN A 570 -10.41 -0.38 -12.25
N ARG A 571 -10.20 0.93 -12.15
CA ARG A 571 -8.94 1.60 -12.45
C ARG A 571 -7.90 1.48 -11.33
N GLY A 572 -8.32 1.35 -10.08
CA GLY A 572 -7.41 1.20 -8.94
C GLY A 572 -6.87 -0.21 -8.74
N GLU A 573 -6.01 -0.36 -7.74
CA GLU A 573 -5.55 -1.66 -7.28
C GLU A 573 -6.73 -2.53 -6.84
N GLN A 574 -6.66 -3.80 -7.23
CA GLN A 574 -7.56 -4.86 -6.81
C GLN A 574 -6.68 -5.90 -6.10
N LEU A 575 -6.94 -6.12 -4.82
CA LEU A 575 -6.05 -6.83 -3.90
C LEU A 575 -6.81 -7.88 -3.08
N SER A 576 -6.10 -8.90 -2.60
CA SER A 576 -6.60 -9.92 -1.68
C SER A 576 -7.89 -10.58 -2.19
N ALA A 577 -7.82 -11.18 -3.37
CA ALA A 577 -8.94 -11.95 -3.88
C ALA A 577 -9.25 -13.15 -2.98
N ALA A 578 -10.54 -13.36 -2.71
CA ALA A 578 -11.08 -14.53 -2.05
C ALA A 578 -12.19 -15.15 -2.92
N ALA A 579 -12.00 -16.39 -3.35
CA ALA A 579 -12.98 -17.11 -4.16
C ALA A 579 -14.16 -17.57 -3.29
N ALA A 580 -15.39 -17.24 -3.69
CA ALA A 580 -16.58 -17.60 -2.93
C ALA A 580 -17.19 -18.93 -3.45
N SER A 581 -17.77 -18.89 -4.65
CA SER A 581 -18.32 -20.06 -5.33
C SER A 581 -18.39 -19.80 -6.85
N GLY A 582 -18.21 -20.85 -7.66
CA GLY A 582 -18.20 -20.70 -9.13
C GLY A 582 -17.19 -19.63 -9.58
N THR A 583 -17.63 -18.63 -10.34
CA THR A 583 -16.77 -17.51 -10.76
C THR A 583 -16.84 -16.29 -9.85
N GLN A 584 -17.61 -16.34 -8.76
CA GLN A 584 -17.78 -15.23 -7.83
C GLN A 584 -16.53 -15.02 -6.97
N VAL A 585 -16.10 -13.77 -6.89
CA VAL A 585 -14.92 -13.35 -6.13
C VAL A 585 -15.30 -12.17 -5.24
N VAL A 586 -14.67 -12.10 -4.07
CA VAL A 586 -14.65 -10.94 -3.17
C VAL A 586 -13.22 -10.41 -3.11
N TRP A 587 -13.01 -9.10 -3.10
CA TRP A 587 -11.67 -8.50 -3.04
C TRP A 587 -11.67 -7.11 -2.41
N LEU A 588 -10.49 -6.60 -2.10
CA LEU A 588 -10.25 -5.21 -1.72
C LEU A 588 -10.04 -4.35 -2.97
N ASP A 589 -10.92 -3.37 -3.18
CA ASP A 589 -10.84 -2.42 -4.29
C ASP A 589 -10.46 -1.03 -3.79
N ALA A 590 -9.36 -0.49 -4.31
CA ALA A 590 -8.82 0.82 -3.89
C ALA A 590 -9.17 1.95 -4.87
N THR A 591 -10.04 1.73 -5.85
CA THR A 591 -10.28 2.67 -6.97
C THR A 591 -10.65 4.08 -6.53
N THR A 592 -11.39 4.21 -5.43
CA THR A 592 -11.87 5.49 -4.93
C THR A 592 -10.92 6.18 -3.95
N GLY A 593 -9.71 5.65 -3.76
CA GLY A 593 -8.73 6.17 -2.79
C GLY A 593 -8.94 5.67 -1.36
N ILE A 594 -9.92 4.80 -1.17
CA ILE A 594 -10.19 4.02 0.05
C ILE A 594 -10.32 2.56 -0.36
N SER A 595 -9.88 1.64 0.49
CA SER A 595 -10.02 0.21 0.26
C SER A 595 -11.42 -0.26 0.66
N ASN A 596 -12.20 -0.74 -0.30
CA ASN A 596 -13.55 -1.26 -0.08
C ASN A 596 -13.56 -2.78 -0.27
N VAL A 597 -14.35 -3.50 0.52
CA VAL A 597 -14.65 -4.91 0.21
C VAL A 597 -15.76 -4.91 -0.82
N VAL A 598 -15.50 -5.51 -1.97
CA VAL A 598 -16.44 -5.56 -3.09
C VAL A 598 -16.52 -6.98 -3.64
N THR A 599 -17.53 -7.23 -4.47
CA THR A 599 -17.75 -8.53 -5.11
C THR A 599 -18.20 -8.38 -6.55
N ARG A 600 -18.09 -9.48 -7.29
CA ARG A 600 -18.73 -9.66 -8.58
C ARG A 600 -18.95 -11.15 -8.82
N THR A 601 -20.14 -11.49 -9.30
CA THR A 601 -20.50 -12.89 -9.57
C THR A 601 -19.80 -13.46 -10.80
N ARG A 602 -19.47 -12.62 -11.80
CA ARG A 602 -18.84 -13.06 -13.07
C ARG A 602 -17.78 -12.05 -13.52
N PRO A 603 -16.65 -12.49 -14.09
CA PRO A 603 -15.60 -11.59 -14.55
C PRO A 603 -16.12 -10.61 -15.62
N SER A 604 -15.62 -9.37 -15.61
CA SER A 604 -15.92 -8.35 -16.62
C SER A 604 -15.43 -8.74 -18.02
N GLY A 605 -14.40 -9.59 -18.12
CA GLY A 605 -13.90 -10.09 -19.40
C GLY A 605 -12.68 -9.31 -19.88
N THR A 606 -12.79 -8.63 -21.01
CA THR A 606 -11.72 -7.77 -21.54
C THR A 606 -12.02 -6.33 -21.16
N CYS A 607 -11.05 -5.66 -20.55
CA CYS A 607 -11.12 -4.22 -20.27
C CYS A 607 -10.49 -3.46 -21.44
N GLY A 608 -11.10 -2.33 -21.79
CA GLY A 608 -10.73 -1.52 -22.96
C GLY A 608 -9.47 -0.70 -22.77
#